data_AF-A0A2V5TM31-F1
#
_entry.id   AF-A0A2V5TM31-F1
#
_cell.length_a   1.000
_cell.length_b   1.000
_cell.length_c   1.000
_cell.angle_alpha   90.00
_cell.angle_beta   90.00
_cell.angle_gamma   90.00
#
_symmetry.space_group_name_H-M   'P 1'
#
loop_
_entity.id
_entity.type
_entity.pdbx_description
1 polymer ?
#
loop_
_entity_poly.entity_id
_entity_poly.type
_entity_poly.pdbx_seq_one_letter_code
_entity_poly.pdbx_strand_id
1 'polypeptide(L)'
;MQCLAVFALIMPGLIAAAEPPPKIPLRDFFKNPLSSSYLLSPDGNTLSYLAPWETRMNIFIRPTAGGEAKRITSDKERDIRDYFWKGNQFVVYAQDNKGDENFHLFRIDLKTGEVKDLTPFPKVRAELVDDLEDISEHEIVMMMNKRNAEAFDAYRLNVATGEMKMTAKNPGRVDHWVTDHKGRILAATESDGVNATLLTRPDEKAPFKKVLSTNFRERVTPEFYTFDNKEIYATSNIGRDKVA
;
A
#
# COMPACT_ATOMS: atom_id res chain seq x y z
N MET A 1 -29.38 2.42 84.25
CA MET A 1 -28.48 2.43 83.07
C MET A 1 -28.62 1.09 82.36
N GLN A 2 -29.40 1.03 81.28
CA GLN A 2 -29.52 -0.14 80.40
C GLN A 2 -28.58 0.07 79.21
N CYS A 3 -27.59 -0.79 79.04
CA CYS A 3 -26.80 -0.86 77.81
C CYS A 3 -27.54 -1.73 76.79
N LEU A 4 -27.98 -1.14 75.67
CA LEU A 4 -28.34 -1.87 74.47
C LEU A 4 -27.04 -2.28 73.75
N ALA A 5 -26.84 -3.58 73.55
CA ALA A 5 -25.83 -4.11 72.65
C ALA A 5 -26.46 -4.34 71.27
N VAL A 6 -26.00 -3.61 70.26
CA VAL A 6 -26.33 -3.84 68.84
C VAL A 6 -25.33 -4.87 68.30
N PHE A 7 -25.81 -6.04 67.92
CA PHE A 7 -25.03 -7.03 67.18
C PHE A 7 -25.19 -6.76 65.68
N ALA A 8 -24.10 -6.32 65.03
CA ALA A 8 -24.03 -6.22 63.58
C ALA A 8 -23.73 -7.60 63.00
N LEU A 9 -24.66 -8.17 62.23
CA LEU A 9 -24.41 -9.35 61.39
C LEU A 9 -23.57 -8.91 60.18
N ILE A 10 -22.34 -9.41 60.09
CA ILE A 10 -21.53 -9.32 58.88
C ILE A 10 -21.95 -10.48 57.98
N MET A 11 -22.66 -10.20 56.89
CA MET A 11 -22.86 -11.18 55.82
C MET A 11 -21.58 -11.28 54.98
N PRO A 12 -20.94 -12.46 54.86
CA PRO A 12 -19.84 -12.63 53.93
C PRO A 12 -20.38 -12.55 52.50
N GLY A 13 -19.97 -11.51 51.76
CA GLY A 13 -20.23 -11.43 50.33
C GLY A 13 -19.50 -12.56 49.60
N LEU A 14 -20.21 -13.39 48.85
CA LEU A 14 -19.60 -14.33 47.92
C LEU A 14 -18.86 -13.53 46.84
N ILE A 15 -17.53 -13.54 46.89
CA ILE A 15 -16.72 -13.20 45.72
C ILE A 15 -16.77 -14.43 44.82
N ALA A 16 -17.59 -14.38 43.77
CA ALA A 16 -17.55 -15.38 42.72
C ALA A 16 -16.17 -15.31 42.04
N ALA A 17 -15.41 -16.40 42.11
CA ALA A 17 -14.16 -16.50 41.36
C ALA A 17 -14.48 -16.43 39.86
N ALA A 18 -13.93 -15.45 39.16
CA ALA A 18 -14.09 -15.35 37.71
C ALA A 18 -13.45 -16.58 37.05
N GLU A 19 -14.20 -17.28 36.20
CA GLU A 19 -13.64 -18.37 35.41
C GLU A 19 -12.54 -17.86 34.48
N PRO A 20 -11.47 -18.64 34.25
CA PRO A 20 -10.43 -18.24 33.32
C PRO A 20 -11.02 -18.07 31.91
N PRO A 21 -10.53 -17.09 31.13
CA PRO A 21 -11.06 -16.84 29.80
C PRO A 21 -10.88 -18.07 28.90
N PRO A 22 -11.81 -18.29 27.94
CA PRO A 22 -11.67 -19.36 26.97
C PRO A 22 -10.32 -19.30 26.26
N LYS A 23 -9.65 -20.44 26.13
CA LYS A 23 -8.38 -20.53 25.38
C LYS A 23 -8.68 -20.40 23.89
N ILE A 24 -8.07 -19.42 23.24
CA ILE A 24 -8.12 -19.28 21.78
C ILE A 24 -7.15 -20.30 21.18
N PRO A 25 -7.60 -21.20 20.29
CA PRO A 25 -6.71 -22.14 19.61
C PRO A 25 -5.59 -21.43 18.87
N LEU A 26 -4.34 -21.90 19.03
CA LEU A 26 -3.17 -21.31 18.36
C LEU A 26 -3.38 -21.15 16.84
N ARG A 27 -4.00 -22.15 16.20
CA ARG A 27 -4.33 -22.15 14.77
C ARG A 27 -5.16 -20.93 14.32
N ASP A 28 -5.95 -20.32 15.20
CA ASP A 28 -6.76 -19.16 14.85
C ASP A 28 -5.92 -17.89 14.66
N PHE A 29 -4.69 -17.86 15.18
CA PHE A 29 -3.73 -16.78 14.97
C PHE A 29 -2.88 -16.95 13.70
N PHE A 30 -2.89 -18.14 13.09
CA PHE A 30 -2.06 -18.47 11.90
C PHE A 30 -2.89 -18.71 10.63
N LYS A 31 -4.21 -18.66 10.71
CA LYS A 31 -5.09 -18.78 9.54
C LYS A 31 -5.21 -17.44 8.82
N ASN A 32 -5.45 -17.50 7.52
CA ASN A 32 -5.80 -16.31 6.75
C ASN A 32 -7.11 -15.69 7.27
N PRO A 33 -7.26 -14.35 7.18
CA PRO A 33 -8.53 -13.71 7.48
C PRO A 33 -9.61 -14.21 6.51
N LEU A 34 -10.88 -14.15 6.94
CA LEU A 34 -12.00 -14.47 6.05
C LEU A 34 -12.05 -13.50 4.86
N SER A 35 -11.66 -12.25 5.09
CA SER A 35 -11.52 -11.22 4.07
C SER A 35 -10.72 -10.02 4.59
N SER A 36 -10.11 -9.26 3.69
CA SER A 36 -9.36 -8.03 3.98
C SER A 36 -9.29 -7.08 2.78
N SER A 37 -8.65 -5.92 2.94
CA SER A 37 -8.31 -4.99 1.86
C SER A 37 -9.49 -4.63 0.96
N TYR A 38 -10.59 -4.16 1.56
CA TYR A 38 -11.79 -3.76 0.85
C TYR A 38 -11.57 -2.44 0.09
N LEU A 39 -11.94 -2.41 -1.19
CA LEU A 39 -11.90 -1.20 -2.02
C LEU A 39 -13.20 -1.07 -2.81
N LEU A 40 -13.62 0.16 -3.08
CA LEU A 40 -14.71 0.46 -4.02
C LEU A 40 -14.10 0.72 -5.40
N SER A 41 -14.78 0.28 -6.46
CA SER A 41 -14.50 0.76 -7.81
C SER A 41 -14.72 2.28 -7.89
N PRO A 42 -14.05 2.98 -8.82
CA PRO A 42 -14.21 4.42 -8.97
C PRO A 42 -15.66 4.89 -9.16
N ASP A 43 -16.51 4.10 -9.82
CA ASP A 43 -17.94 4.37 -9.97
C ASP A 43 -18.81 3.99 -8.76
N GLY A 44 -18.23 3.37 -7.73
CA GLY A 44 -18.92 2.93 -6.52
C GLY A 44 -19.86 1.73 -6.71
N ASN A 45 -19.90 1.10 -7.89
CA ASN A 45 -20.83 0.01 -8.19
C ASN A 45 -20.29 -1.37 -7.81
N THR A 46 -18.98 -1.49 -7.59
CA THR A 46 -18.32 -2.76 -7.29
C THR A 46 -17.48 -2.64 -6.02
N LEU A 47 -17.66 -3.59 -5.10
CA LEU A 47 -16.78 -3.79 -3.94
C LEU A 47 -15.80 -4.91 -4.27
N SER A 48 -14.51 -4.63 -4.21
CA SER A 48 -13.46 -5.64 -4.22
C SER A 48 -12.92 -5.91 -2.83
N TYR A 49 -12.36 -7.10 -2.63
CA TYR A 49 -11.68 -7.48 -1.39
C TYR A 49 -10.79 -8.70 -1.62
N LEU A 50 -9.83 -8.91 -0.73
CA LEU A 50 -9.08 -10.15 -0.65
C LEU A 50 -9.86 -11.16 0.19
N ALA A 51 -9.92 -12.41 -0.26
CA ALA A 51 -10.42 -13.53 0.54
C ALA A 51 -9.68 -14.83 0.21
N PRO A 52 -9.69 -15.83 1.10
CA PRO A 52 -9.06 -17.11 0.84
C PRO A 52 -9.74 -17.86 -0.32
N TRP A 53 -8.92 -18.39 -1.22
CA TRP A 53 -9.29 -19.47 -2.12
C TRP A 53 -8.21 -20.55 -2.05
N GLU A 54 -8.63 -21.79 -1.79
CA GLU A 54 -7.73 -22.86 -1.34
C GLU A 54 -6.90 -22.41 -0.13
N THR A 55 -5.59 -22.24 -0.29
CA THR A 55 -4.65 -21.87 0.79
C THR A 55 -4.06 -20.47 0.63
N ARG A 56 -4.58 -19.66 -0.31
CA ARG A 56 -4.04 -18.34 -0.65
C ARG A 56 -5.10 -17.24 -0.75
N MET A 57 -4.71 -16.02 -0.40
CA MET A 57 -5.52 -14.82 -0.59
C MET A 57 -5.60 -14.45 -2.07
N ASN A 58 -6.83 -14.27 -2.55
CA ASN A 58 -7.16 -13.92 -3.93
C ASN A 58 -8.13 -12.75 -3.95
N ILE A 59 -8.24 -12.06 -5.08
CA ILE A 59 -9.13 -10.91 -5.26
C ILE A 59 -10.52 -11.42 -5.65
N PHE A 60 -11.52 -10.90 -4.94
CA PHE A 60 -12.94 -11.09 -5.19
C PHE A 60 -13.59 -9.73 -5.46
N ILE A 61 -14.66 -9.75 -6.25
CA ILE A 61 -15.51 -8.59 -6.52
C ILE A 61 -16.97 -8.95 -6.29
N ARG A 62 -17.79 -7.98 -5.87
CA ARG A 62 -19.25 -8.11 -5.80
C ARG A 62 -19.93 -6.76 -6.05
N PRO A 63 -21.16 -6.72 -6.59
CA PRO A 63 -21.91 -5.47 -6.68
C PRO A 63 -22.15 -4.84 -5.30
N THR A 64 -22.05 -3.53 -5.19
CA THR A 64 -22.35 -2.81 -3.93
C THR A 64 -23.81 -2.86 -3.53
N ALA A 65 -24.71 -3.01 -4.51
CA ALA A 65 -26.14 -3.26 -4.29
C ALA A 65 -26.44 -4.65 -3.69
N GLY A 66 -25.43 -5.52 -3.55
CA GLY A 66 -25.58 -6.90 -3.08
C GLY A 66 -25.57 -7.92 -4.22
N GLY A 67 -25.37 -9.19 -3.85
CA GLY A 67 -25.25 -10.31 -4.78
C GLY A 67 -24.09 -11.25 -4.45
N GLU A 68 -23.91 -12.26 -5.28
CA GLU A 68 -22.81 -13.21 -5.13
C GLU A 68 -21.46 -12.58 -5.48
N ALA A 69 -20.43 -12.97 -4.73
CA ALA A 69 -19.07 -12.55 -5.01
C ALA A 69 -18.46 -13.42 -6.11
N LYS A 70 -17.77 -12.78 -7.05
CA LYS A 70 -16.97 -13.41 -8.10
C LYS A 70 -15.50 -13.29 -7.76
N ARG A 71 -14.79 -14.40 -7.78
CA ARG A 71 -13.33 -14.43 -7.71
C ARG A 71 -12.73 -14.04 -9.06
N ILE A 72 -11.73 -13.16 -9.07
CA ILE A 72 -11.07 -12.68 -10.30
C ILE A 72 -9.60 -13.09 -10.42
N THR A 73 -9.01 -13.66 -9.38
CA THR A 73 -7.67 -14.28 -9.42
C THR A 73 -7.68 -15.72 -8.93
N SER A 74 -6.68 -16.50 -9.36
CA SER A 74 -6.58 -17.93 -9.01
C SER A 74 -5.18 -18.37 -8.62
N ASP A 75 -4.46 -17.52 -7.87
CA ASP A 75 -3.13 -17.89 -7.40
C ASP A 75 -3.18 -18.94 -6.29
N LYS A 76 -2.29 -19.92 -6.38
CA LYS A 76 -2.14 -21.06 -5.45
C LYS A 76 -0.80 -21.07 -4.73
N GLU A 77 0.15 -20.29 -5.20
CA GLU A 77 1.54 -20.30 -4.74
C GLU A 77 1.78 -19.21 -3.70
N ARG A 78 1.20 -18.01 -3.92
CA ARG A 78 1.44 -16.80 -3.12
C ARG A 78 0.15 -16.05 -2.83
N ASP A 79 0.09 -15.44 -1.65
CA ASP A 79 -1.00 -14.53 -1.31
C ASP A 79 -0.89 -13.26 -2.13
N ILE A 80 -2.00 -12.82 -2.73
CA ILE A 80 -2.13 -11.43 -3.14
C ILE A 80 -2.35 -10.61 -1.88
N ARG A 81 -1.50 -9.60 -1.66
CA ARG A 81 -1.50 -8.78 -0.44
C ARG A 81 -2.12 -7.41 -0.66
N ASP A 82 -1.82 -6.81 -1.81
CA ASP A 82 -2.21 -5.46 -2.16
C ASP A 82 -2.62 -5.41 -3.63
N TYR A 83 -3.60 -4.56 -3.91
CA TYR A 83 -4.13 -4.33 -5.24
C TYR A 83 -4.85 -2.97 -5.26
N PHE A 84 -5.09 -2.43 -6.45
CA PHE A 84 -5.83 -1.19 -6.64
C PHE A 84 -6.65 -1.23 -7.93
N TRP A 85 -7.64 -0.34 -8.01
CA TRP A 85 -8.45 -0.15 -9.19
C TRP A 85 -7.75 0.78 -10.17
N LYS A 86 -7.88 0.50 -11.47
CA LYS A 86 -7.50 1.47 -12.50
C LYS A 86 -8.65 1.66 -13.48
N GLY A 87 -9.34 2.79 -13.32
CA GLY A 87 -10.69 2.98 -13.83
C GLY A 87 -11.64 1.90 -13.30
N ASN A 88 -12.77 1.69 -13.99
CA ASN A 88 -13.72 0.63 -13.64
C ASN A 88 -13.43 -0.71 -14.35
N GLN A 89 -12.45 -0.73 -15.25
CA GLN A 89 -12.15 -1.92 -16.08
C GLN A 89 -11.01 -2.76 -15.53
N PHE A 90 -10.03 -2.16 -14.85
CA PHE A 90 -8.80 -2.86 -14.49
C PHE A 90 -8.60 -2.96 -12.99
N VAL A 91 -8.06 -4.09 -12.57
CA VAL A 91 -7.49 -4.28 -11.24
C VAL A 91 -6.02 -4.62 -11.41
N VAL A 92 -5.16 -3.89 -10.70
CA VAL A 92 -3.70 -4.07 -10.74
C VAL A 92 -3.24 -4.58 -9.38
N TYR A 93 -2.33 -5.56 -9.36
CA TYR A 93 -1.80 -6.13 -8.13
C TYR A 93 -0.31 -6.46 -8.29
N ALA A 94 0.42 -6.49 -7.17
CA ALA A 94 1.82 -6.85 -7.15
C ALA A 94 2.00 -8.28 -6.64
N GLN A 95 2.89 -9.05 -7.26
CA GLN A 95 3.18 -10.41 -6.83
C GLN A 95 4.59 -10.85 -7.23
N ASP A 96 5.26 -11.55 -6.32
CA ASP A 96 6.56 -12.18 -6.55
C ASP A 96 6.39 -13.67 -6.93
N ASN A 97 7.45 -14.29 -7.43
CA ASN A 97 7.42 -15.69 -7.81
C ASN A 97 8.18 -16.54 -6.78
N LYS A 98 7.46 -17.39 -6.04
CA LYS A 98 8.04 -18.35 -5.08
C LYS A 98 9.00 -17.73 -4.05
N GLY A 99 8.77 -16.46 -3.67
CA GLY A 99 9.58 -15.80 -2.65
C GLY A 99 10.92 -15.27 -3.14
N ASP A 100 11.08 -15.08 -4.44
CA ASP A 100 12.27 -14.42 -4.99
C ASP A 100 12.29 -12.90 -4.73
N GLU A 101 11.22 -12.35 -4.14
CA GLU A 101 11.03 -10.93 -3.80
C GLU A 101 11.10 -9.99 -5.01
N ASN A 102 11.11 -10.53 -6.23
CA ASN A 102 11.02 -9.77 -7.47
C ASN A 102 9.54 -9.57 -7.81
N PHE A 103 8.92 -8.62 -7.12
CA PHE A 103 7.52 -8.29 -7.38
C PHE A 103 7.35 -7.76 -8.79
N HIS A 104 6.42 -8.35 -9.53
CA HIS A 104 5.93 -7.85 -10.80
C HIS A 104 4.55 -7.23 -10.61
N LEU A 105 4.19 -6.28 -11.47
CA LEU A 105 2.85 -5.72 -11.54
C LEU A 105 2.01 -6.52 -12.55
N PHE A 106 0.88 -7.05 -12.11
CA PHE A 106 -0.08 -7.76 -12.94
C PHE A 106 -1.36 -6.95 -13.07
N ARG A 107 -2.04 -7.05 -14.22
CA ARG A 107 -3.32 -6.41 -14.48
C ARG A 107 -4.37 -7.41 -14.95
N ILE A 108 -5.55 -7.31 -14.36
CA ILE A 108 -6.75 -8.06 -14.72
C ILE A 108 -7.67 -7.17 -15.54
N ASP A 109 -8.14 -7.64 -16.69
CA ASP A 109 -9.29 -7.06 -17.39
C ASP A 109 -10.58 -7.60 -16.80
N LEU A 110 -11.43 -6.75 -16.23
CA LEU A 110 -12.74 -7.21 -15.78
C LEU A 110 -13.70 -7.47 -16.93
N LYS A 111 -13.46 -6.89 -18.11
CA LYS A 111 -14.28 -7.11 -19.31
C LYS A 111 -13.96 -8.46 -19.96
N THR A 112 -12.68 -8.84 -20.06
CA THR A 112 -12.26 -10.06 -20.76
C THR A 112 -11.85 -11.19 -19.83
N GLY A 113 -11.52 -10.91 -18.57
CA GLY A 113 -10.92 -11.86 -17.63
C GLY A 113 -9.42 -12.09 -17.87
N GLU A 114 -8.80 -11.39 -18.81
CA GLU A 114 -7.38 -11.54 -19.13
C GLU A 114 -6.50 -11.04 -17.98
N VAL A 115 -5.52 -11.84 -17.60
CA VAL A 115 -4.44 -11.44 -16.69
C VAL A 115 -3.17 -11.22 -17.51
N LYS A 116 -2.54 -10.07 -17.33
CA LYS A 116 -1.30 -9.68 -18.02
C LYS A 116 -0.24 -9.25 -17.03
N ASP A 117 0.96 -9.82 -17.15
CA ASP A 117 2.16 -9.30 -16.48
C ASP A 117 2.61 -8.03 -17.21
N LEU A 118 2.59 -6.90 -16.49
CA LEU A 118 2.97 -5.58 -17.01
C LEU A 118 4.49 -5.35 -16.92
N THR A 119 5.20 -6.15 -16.13
CA THR A 119 6.65 -6.04 -15.93
C THR A 119 7.34 -7.40 -16.08
N PRO A 120 7.17 -8.13 -17.21
CA PRO A 120 7.65 -9.51 -17.38
C PRO A 120 9.16 -9.56 -17.67
N PHE A 121 9.96 -8.94 -16.82
CA PHE A 121 11.40 -8.83 -16.97
C PHE A 121 12.10 -9.72 -15.94
N PRO A 122 13.02 -10.60 -16.36
CA PRO A 122 13.67 -11.51 -15.42
C PRO A 122 14.56 -10.74 -14.43
N LYS A 123 14.51 -11.14 -13.14
CA LYS A 123 15.31 -10.54 -12.06
C LYS A 123 15.07 -9.03 -11.88
N VAL A 124 13.85 -8.58 -12.19
CA VAL A 124 13.43 -7.19 -12.01
C VAL A 124 12.36 -7.15 -10.93
N ARG A 125 12.51 -6.19 -10.03
CA ARG A 125 11.48 -5.80 -9.08
C ARG A 125 10.86 -4.51 -9.56
N ALA A 126 9.53 -4.47 -9.54
CA ALA A 126 8.72 -3.31 -9.85
C ALA A 126 7.83 -2.93 -8.65
N GLU A 127 7.66 -1.64 -8.45
CA GLU A 127 6.85 -1.10 -7.36
C GLU A 127 6.00 0.06 -7.88
N LEU A 128 4.79 0.18 -7.36
CA LEU A 128 3.94 1.34 -7.64
C LEU A 128 4.57 2.59 -7.01
N VAL A 129 4.58 3.68 -7.77
CA VAL A 129 4.90 5.02 -7.26
C VAL A 129 3.60 5.80 -7.05
N ASP A 130 2.73 5.80 -8.06
CA ASP A 130 1.45 6.51 -8.05
C ASP A 130 0.48 5.82 -9.02
N ASP A 131 -0.74 5.54 -8.56
CA ASP A 131 -1.77 4.94 -9.40
C ASP A 131 -2.46 5.94 -10.33
N LEU A 132 -2.24 7.25 -10.14
CA LEU A 132 -2.78 8.33 -10.95
C LEU A 132 -4.30 8.27 -11.09
N GLU A 133 -5.02 7.88 -10.04
CA GLU A 133 -6.48 7.69 -10.06
C GLU A 133 -7.26 8.93 -10.52
N ASP A 134 -6.84 10.13 -10.09
CA ASP A 134 -7.52 11.40 -10.40
C ASP A 134 -7.25 11.95 -11.81
N ILE A 135 -6.26 11.41 -12.53
CA ILE A 135 -5.81 11.99 -13.80
C ILE A 135 -5.89 11.04 -14.99
N SER A 136 -6.07 9.74 -14.77
CA SER A 136 -6.11 8.76 -15.86
C SER A 136 -6.87 7.52 -15.45
N GLU A 137 -7.54 6.86 -16.40
CA GLU A 137 -8.12 5.52 -16.19
C GLU A 137 -7.18 4.40 -16.66
N HIS A 138 -6.02 4.74 -17.24
CA HIS A 138 -5.14 3.76 -17.86
C HIS A 138 -3.66 3.89 -17.51
N GLU A 139 -3.21 5.05 -17.02
CA GLU A 139 -1.79 5.27 -16.75
C GLU A 139 -1.46 5.20 -15.28
N ILE A 140 -0.30 4.62 -14.94
CA ILE A 140 0.29 4.63 -13.60
C ILE A 140 1.74 5.12 -13.69
N VAL A 141 2.31 5.53 -12.55
CA VAL A 141 3.76 5.66 -12.37
C VAL A 141 4.24 4.50 -11.51
N MET A 142 5.27 3.82 -11.97
CA MET A 142 5.93 2.75 -11.23
C MET A 142 7.44 2.93 -11.32
N MET A 143 8.18 2.24 -10.47
CA MET A 143 9.63 2.19 -10.51
C MET A 143 10.13 0.76 -10.63
N MET A 144 11.24 0.56 -11.32
CA MET A 144 11.86 -0.77 -11.45
C MET A 144 13.37 -0.71 -11.58
N ASN A 145 14.06 -1.77 -11.15
CA ASN A 145 15.52 -1.90 -11.21
C ASN A 145 16.04 -2.59 -12.49
N LYS A 146 15.32 -2.45 -13.61
CA LYS A 146 15.63 -3.12 -14.87
C LYS A 146 16.96 -2.71 -15.50
N ARG A 147 17.31 -1.42 -15.45
CA ARG A 147 18.56 -0.90 -16.03
C ARG A 147 19.77 -1.23 -15.16
N ASN A 148 19.59 -1.14 -13.84
CA ASN A 148 20.61 -1.39 -12.84
C ASN A 148 19.92 -2.00 -11.62
N ALA A 149 20.40 -3.16 -11.15
CA ALA A 149 19.82 -3.88 -10.02
C ALA A 149 19.78 -3.06 -8.72
N GLU A 150 20.68 -2.08 -8.58
CA GLU A 150 20.79 -1.19 -7.40
C GLU A 150 19.96 0.11 -7.52
N ALA A 151 19.37 0.40 -8.68
CA ALA A 151 18.73 1.69 -8.93
C ALA A 151 17.35 1.55 -9.59
N PHE A 152 16.32 1.99 -8.88
CA PHE A 152 14.93 1.97 -9.34
C PHE A 152 14.62 3.22 -10.15
N ASP A 153 14.70 3.10 -11.49
CA ASP A 153 14.26 4.15 -12.41
C ASP A 153 12.73 4.20 -12.42
N ALA A 154 12.16 5.40 -12.60
CA ALA A 154 10.71 5.58 -12.69
C ALA A 154 10.21 5.57 -14.14
N TYR A 155 9.04 4.98 -14.33
CA TYR A 155 8.38 4.79 -15.62
C TYR A 155 6.91 5.15 -15.52
N ARG A 156 6.38 5.80 -16.57
CA ARG A 156 4.95 5.91 -16.80
C ARG A 156 4.50 4.73 -17.66
N LEU A 157 3.47 4.03 -17.23
CA LEU A 157 2.98 2.79 -17.84
C LEU A 157 1.50 2.88 -18.13
N ASN A 158 1.07 2.45 -19.32
CA ASN A 158 -0.33 2.25 -19.67
C ASN A 158 -0.73 0.80 -19.33
N VAL A 159 -1.66 0.61 -18.40
CA VAL A 159 -2.06 -0.72 -17.90
C VAL A 159 -2.90 -1.49 -18.92
N ALA A 160 -3.55 -0.82 -19.88
CA ALA A 160 -4.32 -1.50 -20.92
C ALA A 160 -3.39 -2.13 -21.95
N THR A 161 -2.38 -1.39 -22.42
CA THR A 161 -1.48 -1.83 -23.50
C THR A 161 -0.19 -2.48 -22.99
N GLY A 162 0.23 -2.17 -21.77
CA GLY A 162 1.55 -2.53 -21.22
C GLY A 162 2.70 -1.67 -21.75
N GLU A 163 2.41 -0.66 -22.56
CA GLU A 163 3.42 0.29 -23.05
C GLU A 163 3.94 1.14 -21.89
N MET A 164 5.26 1.37 -21.85
CA MET A 164 5.89 2.14 -20.78
C MET A 164 7.04 3.00 -21.29
N LYS A 165 7.25 4.14 -20.62
CA LYS A 165 8.32 5.09 -20.91
C LYS A 165 9.00 5.53 -19.61
N MET A 166 10.33 5.52 -19.58
CA MET A 166 11.09 6.06 -18.45
C MET A 166 10.83 7.57 -18.33
N THR A 167 10.46 8.03 -17.14
CA THR A 167 10.17 9.43 -16.80
C THR A 167 11.24 10.05 -15.90
N ALA A 168 11.88 9.25 -15.05
CA ALA A 168 13.03 9.68 -14.27
C ALA A 168 14.07 8.56 -14.15
N LYS A 169 15.33 8.90 -14.44
CA LYS A 169 16.46 8.00 -14.25
C LYS A 169 17.01 8.20 -12.84
N ASN A 170 17.18 7.10 -12.10
CA ASN A 170 17.79 7.09 -10.79
C ASN A 170 19.32 7.21 -10.92
N PRO A 171 19.95 8.28 -10.38
CA PRO A 171 21.40 8.43 -10.41
C PRO A 171 22.13 7.46 -9.46
N GLY A 172 21.40 6.72 -8.62
CA GLY A 172 21.92 5.64 -7.77
C GLY A 172 21.52 5.74 -6.30
N ARG A 173 20.88 6.84 -5.87
CA ARG A 173 20.56 7.08 -4.44
C ARG A 173 19.10 7.38 -4.16
N VAL A 174 18.26 7.50 -5.19
CA VAL A 174 16.83 7.76 -5.00
C VAL A 174 16.16 6.47 -4.56
N ASP A 175 15.42 6.51 -3.45
CA ASP A 175 14.63 5.38 -2.94
C ASP A 175 13.12 5.64 -3.01
N HIS A 176 12.71 6.90 -3.15
CA HIS A 176 11.31 7.29 -3.28
C HIS A 176 11.12 8.40 -4.31
N TRP A 177 10.13 8.24 -5.19
CA TRP A 177 9.74 9.22 -6.20
C TRP A 177 8.39 9.82 -5.85
N VAL A 178 8.21 11.13 -6.10
CA VAL A 178 6.96 11.84 -5.80
C VAL A 178 6.47 12.58 -7.03
N THR A 179 5.22 12.32 -7.38
CA THR A 179 4.47 12.93 -8.47
C THR A 179 3.73 14.18 -8.01
N ASP A 180 3.54 15.12 -8.92
CA ASP A 180 2.59 16.21 -8.77
C ASP A 180 1.17 15.76 -9.20
N HIS A 181 0.17 16.64 -9.08
CA HIS A 181 -1.22 16.37 -9.52
C HIS A 181 -1.39 16.23 -11.04
N LYS A 182 -0.31 16.13 -11.80
CA LYS A 182 -0.29 15.84 -13.25
C LYS A 182 0.50 14.57 -13.56
N GLY A 183 0.94 13.84 -12.53
CA GLY A 183 1.75 12.63 -12.65
C GLY A 183 3.19 12.89 -13.12
N ARG A 184 3.70 14.13 -12.96
CA ARG A 184 5.09 14.49 -13.26
C ARG A 184 5.92 14.27 -12.01
N ILE A 185 7.08 13.63 -12.15
CA ILE A 185 7.97 13.40 -11.00
C ILE A 185 8.73 14.68 -10.70
N LEU A 186 8.33 15.42 -9.67
CA LEU A 186 8.92 16.73 -9.33
C LEU A 186 9.61 16.74 -7.96
N ALA A 187 9.45 15.68 -7.17
CA ALA A 187 10.20 15.46 -5.94
C ALA A 187 10.71 14.02 -5.83
N ALA A 188 11.72 13.84 -4.99
CA ALA A 188 12.32 12.54 -4.70
C ALA A 188 12.98 12.56 -3.33
N THR A 189 13.12 11.40 -2.71
CA THR A 189 13.98 11.21 -1.54
C THR A 189 15.20 10.41 -1.95
N GLU A 190 16.37 10.87 -1.54
CA GLU A 190 17.62 10.13 -1.66
C GLU A 190 18.14 9.68 -0.30
N SER A 191 18.85 8.55 -0.27
CA SER A 191 19.47 7.99 0.95
C SER A 191 20.93 7.61 0.73
N ASP A 192 21.79 7.71 1.77
CA ASP A 192 23.07 6.95 1.87
C ASP A 192 22.97 5.73 2.78
N GLY A 193 21.76 5.38 3.23
CA GLY A 193 21.54 4.35 4.24
C GLY A 193 21.61 4.88 5.69
N VAL A 194 21.96 6.15 5.89
CA VAL A 194 21.93 6.79 7.23
C VAL A 194 21.11 8.08 7.21
N ASN A 195 21.35 8.94 6.23
CA ASN A 195 20.69 10.22 6.05
C ASN A 195 19.76 10.16 4.84
N ALA A 196 18.62 10.82 4.98
CA ALA A 196 17.68 11.04 3.88
C ALA A 196 17.78 12.50 3.41
N THR A 197 17.57 12.74 2.12
CA THR A 197 17.52 14.09 1.55
C THR A 197 16.32 14.23 0.63
N LEU A 198 15.43 15.17 0.97
CA LEU A 198 14.34 15.57 0.11
C LEU A 198 14.86 16.49 -1.00
N LEU A 199 14.51 16.14 -2.23
CA LEU A 199 14.84 16.85 -3.44
C LEU A 199 13.59 17.35 -4.16
N THR A 200 13.68 18.51 -4.80
CA THR A 200 12.63 19.02 -5.70
C THR A 200 13.20 19.58 -6.99
N ARG A 201 12.36 19.69 -8.02
CA ARG A 201 12.66 20.38 -9.28
C ARG A 201 11.40 21.09 -9.81
N PRO A 202 11.54 22.21 -10.53
CA PRO A 202 10.40 22.96 -11.05
C PRO A 202 9.68 22.27 -12.22
N ASP A 203 10.39 21.41 -12.96
CA ASP A 203 9.88 20.65 -14.09
C ASP A 203 10.75 19.40 -14.35
N GLU A 204 10.32 18.54 -15.28
CA GLU A 204 10.98 17.25 -15.56
C GLU A 204 12.33 17.36 -16.27
N LYS A 205 12.67 18.52 -16.84
CA LYS A 205 13.94 18.77 -17.53
C LYS A 205 14.99 19.38 -16.60
N ALA A 206 14.55 20.10 -15.57
CA ALA A 206 15.44 20.68 -14.58
C ALA A 206 16.10 19.59 -13.70
N PRO A 207 17.35 19.81 -13.25
CA PRO A 207 17.97 18.95 -12.26
C PRO A 207 17.27 19.10 -10.90
N PHE A 208 17.25 18.03 -10.13
CA PHE A 208 16.83 18.06 -8.74
C PHE A 208 17.75 18.94 -7.89
N LYS A 209 17.16 19.65 -6.93
CA LYS A 209 17.85 20.48 -5.93
C LYS A 209 17.49 20.00 -4.53
N LYS A 210 18.47 20.04 -3.63
CA LYS A 210 18.27 19.71 -2.22
C LYS A 210 17.37 20.74 -1.55
N VAL A 211 16.37 20.26 -0.84
CA VAL A 211 15.49 21.06 0.00
C VAL A 211 15.91 20.94 1.46
N LEU A 212 16.02 19.70 1.93
CA LEU A 212 16.29 19.39 3.33
C LEU A 212 16.96 18.02 3.44
N SER A 213 17.85 17.86 4.42
CA SER A 213 18.41 16.56 4.80
C SER A 213 18.09 16.25 6.25
N THR A 214 17.79 14.99 6.53
CA THR A 214 17.58 14.47 7.89
C THR A 214 18.55 13.32 8.17
N ASN A 215 18.85 13.09 9.45
CA ASN A 215 19.62 11.93 9.91
C ASN A 215 18.69 10.86 10.49
N PHE A 216 19.25 9.75 10.98
CA PHE A 216 18.49 8.61 11.54
C PHE A 216 17.51 8.94 12.69
N ARG A 217 17.60 10.12 13.32
CA ARG A 217 16.66 10.58 14.39
C ARG A 217 15.47 11.35 13.83
N GLU A 218 15.63 11.95 12.66
CA GLU A 218 14.66 12.87 12.06
C GLU A 218 14.13 12.30 10.75
N ARG A 219 12.84 12.49 10.50
CA ARG A 219 12.17 12.05 9.30
C ARG A 219 11.32 13.19 8.76
N VAL A 220 11.38 13.33 7.44
CA VAL A 220 10.44 14.11 6.64
C VAL A 220 10.00 13.20 5.51
N THR A 221 8.72 12.88 5.47
CA THR A 221 8.13 12.04 4.43
C THR A 221 7.19 12.91 3.60
N PRO A 222 7.51 13.20 2.32
CA PRO A 222 6.58 13.89 1.45
C PRO A 222 5.34 13.01 1.25
N GLU A 223 4.15 13.60 1.38
CA GLU A 223 2.88 12.90 1.22
C GLU A 223 2.28 13.21 -0.15
N PHE A 224 2.08 14.49 -0.47
CA PHE A 224 1.57 14.93 -1.78
C PHE A 224 1.82 16.42 -2.00
N TYR A 225 1.78 16.86 -3.26
CA TYR A 225 1.83 18.28 -3.59
C TYR A 225 0.54 18.99 -3.15
N THR A 226 0.65 20.26 -2.75
CA THR A 226 -0.50 21.17 -2.67
C THR A 226 -1.27 21.18 -3.99
N PHE A 227 -2.59 21.46 -3.95
CA PHE A 227 -3.46 21.40 -5.13
C PHE A 227 -3.04 22.36 -6.27
N ASP A 228 -2.28 23.42 -5.98
CA ASP A 228 -1.72 24.31 -6.99
C ASP A 228 -0.32 23.90 -7.48
N ASN A 229 0.20 22.77 -6.99
CA ASN A 229 1.51 22.18 -7.25
C ASN A 229 2.70 23.08 -6.90
N LYS A 230 2.56 24.02 -5.95
CA LYS A 230 3.67 24.92 -5.57
C LYS A 230 4.49 24.42 -4.38
N GLU A 231 3.83 23.76 -3.43
CA GLU A 231 4.44 23.27 -2.19
C GLU A 231 4.11 21.78 -1.98
N ILE A 232 4.80 21.13 -1.04
CA ILE A 232 4.60 19.72 -0.68
C ILE A 232 4.12 19.65 0.77
N TYR A 233 3.03 18.91 1.00
CA TYR A 233 2.69 18.46 2.34
C TYR A 233 3.57 17.28 2.71
N ALA A 234 4.18 17.35 3.89
CA ALA A 234 5.06 16.30 4.39
C ALA A 234 4.77 16.06 5.87
N THR A 235 4.81 14.80 6.28
CA THR A 235 4.79 14.44 7.70
C THR A 235 6.21 14.51 8.27
N SER A 236 6.34 14.95 9.53
CA SER A 236 7.66 15.12 10.14
C SER A 236 7.68 14.99 11.66
N ASN A 237 8.81 14.52 12.18
CA ASN A 237 9.16 14.60 13.60
C ASN A 237 10.27 15.62 13.90
N ILE A 238 10.62 16.53 12.99
CA ILE A 238 11.65 17.53 13.27
C ILE A 238 11.23 18.40 14.46
N GLY A 239 12.13 18.52 15.43
CA GLY A 239 11.91 19.26 16.67
C GLY A 239 10.90 18.62 17.65
N ARG A 240 10.54 17.34 17.48
CA ARG A 240 9.58 16.61 18.34
C ARG A 240 9.84 15.10 18.38
N ASP A 241 9.17 14.38 19.27
CA ASP A 241 9.33 12.94 19.43
C ASP A 241 8.48 12.10 18.45
N LYS A 242 7.33 12.62 18.02
CA LYS A 242 6.36 11.93 17.17
C LYS A 242 6.16 12.61 15.82
N VAL A 243 5.84 11.80 14.81
CA VAL A 243 5.47 12.29 13.48
C VAL A 243 4.13 13.01 13.57
N ALA A 244 4.06 14.19 12.96
CA ALA A 244 2.88 15.02 12.82
C ALA A 244 2.64 15.36 11.35
#